data_AF-A0A929BC03-F1
#
_entry.id   AF-A0A929BC03-F1
#
_cell.length_a   1.000
_cell.length_b   1.000
_cell.length_c   1.000
_cell.angle_alpha   90.00
_cell.angle_beta   90.00
_cell.angle_gamma   90.00
#
_symmetry.space_group_name_H-M   'P 1'
#
loop_
_entity.id
_entity.type
_entity.pdbx_description
1 polymer ?
#
loop_
_entity_poly.entity_id
_entity_poly.type
_entity_poly.pdbx_seq_one_letter_code
_entity_poly.pdbx_strand_id
1 'polypeptide(L)'
;MAVLDATDAAQTTPFSVVRYLRNGRGNPAIPVPTPAEKTRTPGLFVAPSMRRGHAAAWRFTGNWTVLHHESGYPPLHVGPAGLGHARELAALLGELGIDWTQPADALATHNPVVRGALQRVRTRIQHAVSENRPVRLARSWCEATPPYWVGGPDANDTELFPTFGTAADFALDTAATSVVVGRSDLVWWQLRCAAPDCRAELTEDEWLPHRGDAADIARGEGWRRLSAQHWLCPTCIAVFTPVCP
;
A
#
# COMPACT_ATOMS: atom_id res chain seq x y z
N MET A 1 21.57 -18.52 -11.44
CA MET A 1 20.85 -17.27 -11.16
C MET A 1 19.38 -17.62 -11.01
N ALA A 2 18.87 -17.66 -9.79
CA ALA A 2 17.47 -17.97 -9.53
C ALA A 2 16.63 -16.73 -9.86
N VAL A 3 15.76 -16.87 -10.86
CA VAL A 3 14.68 -15.93 -11.15
C VAL A 3 13.69 -16.08 -9.99
N LEU A 4 13.60 -15.05 -9.14
CA LEU A 4 12.52 -14.95 -8.16
C LEU A 4 11.27 -14.55 -8.94
N ASP A 5 10.44 -15.56 -9.24
CA ASP A 5 9.11 -15.39 -9.80
C ASP A 5 8.29 -14.45 -8.92
N ALA A 6 7.98 -13.28 -9.47
CA ALA A 6 7.13 -12.28 -8.89
C ALA A 6 5.67 -12.65 -9.15
N THR A 7 5.17 -13.67 -8.46
CA THR A 7 3.75 -14.05 -8.45
C THR A 7 3.34 -14.62 -7.10
N ASP A 8 3.72 -13.93 -6.03
CA ASP A 8 3.04 -14.08 -4.74
C ASP A 8 1.80 -13.17 -4.70
N ALA A 9 0.99 -13.24 -5.77
CA ALA A 9 -0.44 -13.02 -5.67
C ALA A 9 -1.01 -14.26 -5.00
N ALA A 10 -0.66 -14.45 -3.71
CA ALA A 10 -1.30 -15.43 -2.87
C ALA A 10 -2.80 -15.21 -3.06
N GLN A 11 -3.47 -16.18 -3.69
CA GLN A 11 -4.91 -16.24 -3.73
C GLN A 11 -5.36 -16.24 -2.27
N THR A 12 -5.65 -15.06 -1.73
CA THR A 12 -6.30 -14.88 -0.45
C THR A 12 -7.70 -15.42 -0.65
N THR A 13 -7.86 -16.73 -0.52
CA THR A 13 -9.16 -17.36 -0.43
C THR A 13 -9.82 -16.71 0.78
N PRO A 14 -10.92 -15.95 0.59
CA PRO A 14 -11.60 -15.34 1.71
C PRO A 14 -12.06 -16.47 2.62
N PHE A 15 -11.50 -16.55 3.82
CA PHE A 15 -11.97 -17.47 4.85
C PHE A 15 -12.85 -16.68 5.81
N SER A 16 -13.88 -17.33 6.32
CA SER A 16 -14.77 -16.72 7.29
C SER A 16 -14.24 -16.95 8.70
N VAL A 17 -14.06 -15.87 9.45
CA VAL A 17 -13.82 -15.95 10.90
C VAL A 17 -15.14 -15.73 11.60
N VAL A 18 -15.44 -16.56 12.60
CA VAL A 18 -16.59 -16.35 13.47
C VAL A 18 -16.26 -15.24 14.45
N ARG A 19 -16.87 -14.07 14.28
CA ARG A 19 -16.74 -12.96 15.23
C ARG A 19 -17.86 -13.03 16.26
N TYR A 20 -17.50 -12.91 17.52
CA TYR A 20 -18.45 -12.78 18.62
C TYR A 20 -18.73 -11.30 18.87
N LEU A 21 -19.80 -10.79 18.25
CA LEU A 21 -20.16 -9.37 18.37
C LEU A 21 -21.21 -9.19 19.48
N ARG A 22 -20.93 -8.28 20.43
CA ARG A 22 -21.84 -7.97 21.54
C ARG A 22 -22.95 -7.03 21.09
N ASN A 23 -24.19 -7.37 21.45
CA ASN A 23 -25.38 -6.54 21.23
C ASN A 23 -25.63 -5.60 22.42
N GLY A 24 -24.79 -4.58 22.61
CA GLY A 24 -24.95 -3.67 23.76
C GLY A 24 -24.64 -4.32 25.12
N ARG A 25 -24.95 -3.63 26.22
CA ARG A 25 -24.68 -4.14 27.58
C ARG A 25 -25.61 -5.31 27.90
N GLY A 26 -25.06 -6.51 28.04
CA GLY A 26 -25.74 -7.67 28.62
C GLY A 26 -26.20 -8.77 27.65
N ASN A 27 -26.14 -8.56 26.33
CA ASN A 27 -26.52 -9.62 25.38
C ASN A 27 -25.36 -10.58 25.07
N PRO A 28 -25.65 -11.87 24.87
CA PRO A 28 -24.66 -12.85 24.45
C PRO A 28 -24.05 -12.43 23.11
N ALA A 29 -22.76 -12.68 22.96
CA ALA A 29 -22.07 -12.37 21.73
C ALA A 29 -22.56 -13.32 20.63
N ILE A 30 -23.04 -12.77 19.52
CA ILE A 30 -23.57 -13.56 18.40
C ILE A 30 -22.41 -13.91 17.48
N PRO A 31 -22.25 -15.20 17.07
CA PRO A 31 -21.29 -15.58 16.06
C PRO A 31 -21.72 -15.00 14.69
N VAL A 32 -20.86 -14.19 14.09
CA VAL A 32 -21.08 -13.58 12.77
C VAL A 32 -19.94 -14.02 11.85
N PRO A 33 -20.22 -14.86 10.84
CA PRO A 33 -19.24 -15.17 9.80
C PRO A 33 -18.84 -13.86 9.12
N THR A 34 -17.56 -13.52 9.22
CA THR A 34 -17.01 -12.29 8.66
C THR A 34 -15.87 -12.67 7.71
N PRO A 35 -15.88 -12.22 6.45
CA PRO A 35 -14.74 -12.44 5.58
C PRO A 35 -13.50 -11.79 6.19
N ALA A 36 -12.41 -12.53 6.26
CA ALA A 36 -11.15 -12.05 6.81
C ALA A 36 -9.99 -12.37 5.88
N GLU A 37 -8.95 -11.56 5.98
CA GLU A 37 -7.67 -11.72 5.31
C GLU A 37 -6.63 -12.21 6.31
N LYS A 38 -5.84 -13.22 5.91
CA LYS A 38 -4.70 -13.69 6.70
C LYS A 38 -3.59 -12.66 6.60
N THR A 39 -2.99 -12.33 7.74
CA THR A 39 -1.84 -11.43 7.76
C THR A 39 -0.55 -12.25 7.79
N ARG A 40 0.58 -11.60 7.48
CA ARG A 40 1.91 -12.20 7.66
C ARG A 40 2.26 -12.46 9.13
N THR A 41 1.51 -11.86 10.07
CA THR A 41 1.67 -12.06 11.51
C THR A 41 0.78 -13.22 11.96
N PRO A 42 1.34 -14.38 12.36
CA PRO A 42 0.55 -15.51 12.82
C PRO A 42 -0.41 -15.12 13.95
N GLY A 43 -1.63 -15.64 13.90
CA GLY A 43 -2.66 -15.36 14.90
C GLY A 43 -3.39 -14.01 14.77
N LEU A 44 -3.03 -13.19 13.76
CA LEU A 44 -3.73 -11.94 13.44
C LEU A 44 -4.40 -12.00 12.05
N PHE A 45 -5.61 -11.46 11.98
CA PHE A 45 -6.42 -11.35 10.77
C PHE A 45 -6.87 -9.91 10.53
N VAL A 46 -7.09 -9.51 9.28
CA VAL A 46 -7.72 -8.23 8.93
C VAL A 46 -9.16 -8.51 8.49
N ALA A 47 -10.12 -7.77 9.03
CA ALA A 47 -11.53 -7.96 8.74
C ALA A 47 -12.28 -6.63 8.66
N PRO A 48 -13.39 -6.56 7.91
CA PRO A 48 -14.28 -5.41 7.93
C PRO A 48 -14.86 -5.22 9.34
N SER A 49 -14.91 -3.99 9.80
CA SER A 49 -15.63 -3.61 11.01
C SER A 49 -17.13 -3.59 10.71
N MET A 50 -17.88 -4.35 11.50
CA MET A 50 -19.32 -4.56 11.31
C MET A 50 -20.08 -3.90 12.45
N ARG A 51 -21.19 -3.23 12.13
CA ARG A 51 -22.15 -2.71 13.11
C ARG A 51 -23.53 -3.31 12.86
N ARG A 52 -24.32 -3.50 13.91
CA ARG A 52 -25.71 -3.92 13.77
C ARG A 52 -26.54 -2.74 13.28
N GLY A 53 -27.21 -2.89 12.15
CA GLY A 53 -28.16 -1.91 11.63
C GLY A 53 -29.54 -2.02 12.28
N HIS A 54 -30.45 -1.12 11.90
CA HIS A 54 -31.82 -1.05 12.42
C HIS A 54 -32.63 -2.36 12.23
N ALA A 55 -32.38 -3.11 11.15
CA ALA A 55 -33.08 -4.36 10.85
C ALA A 55 -32.39 -5.61 11.44
N ALA A 56 -31.60 -5.48 12.51
CA ALA A 56 -30.77 -6.53 13.10
C ALA A 56 -29.70 -7.16 12.18
N ALA A 57 -29.63 -6.77 10.90
CA ALA A 57 -28.58 -7.18 9.98
C ALA A 57 -27.25 -6.49 10.29
N TRP A 58 -26.15 -7.25 10.20
CA TRP A 58 -24.80 -6.71 10.29
C TRP A 58 -24.43 -6.00 9.00
N ARG A 59 -23.93 -4.77 9.13
CA ARG A 59 -23.51 -3.94 8.00
C ARG A 59 -22.05 -3.54 8.16
N PHE A 60 -21.33 -3.53 7.05
CA PHE A 60 -19.99 -2.95 6.98
C PHE A 60 -20.04 -1.48 7.37
N THR A 61 -19.09 -1.06 8.20
CA THR A 61 -19.00 0.34 8.68
C THR A 61 -18.20 1.24 7.77
N GLY A 62 -17.57 0.69 6.71
CA GLY A 62 -16.58 1.42 5.92
C GLY A 62 -15.13 1.29 6.42
N ASN A 63 -14.95 0.69 7.61
CA ASN A 63 -13.68 0.64 8.31
C ASN A 63 -13.18 -0.79 8.47
N TRP A 64 -11.87 -0.96 8.54
CA TRP A 64 -11.19 -2.23 8.72
C TRP A 64 -10.59 -2.33 10.13
N THR A 65 -10.44 -3.56 10.63
CA THR A 65 -9.88 -3.82 11.95
C THR A 65 -9.00 -5.07 11.90
N VAL A 66 -7.99 -5.11 12.75
CA VAL A 66 -7.24 -6.34 13.02
C VAL A 66 -8.01 -7.15 14.07
N LEU A 67 -8.02 -8.47 13.97
CA LEU A 67 -8.63 -9.41 14.90
C LEU A 67 -7.58 -10.41 15.36
N HIS A 68 -7.67 -10.79 16.63
CA HIS A 68 -6.88 -11.88 17.19
C HIS A 68 -7.64 -13.21 16.99
N HIS A 69 -7.01 -14.19 16.35
CA HIS A 69 -7.66 -15.41 15.85
C HIS A 69 -8.40 -16.20 16.93
N GLU A 70 -7.74 -16.54 18.06
CA GLU A 70 -8.35 -17.34 19.13
C GLU A 70 -9.55 -16.64 19.76
N SER A 71 -9.43 -15.34 19.95
CA SER A 71 -10.40 -14.59 20.77
C SER A 71 -11.51 -13.94 19.95
N GLY A 72 -11.30 -13.75 18.64
CA GLY A 72 -12.16 -12.95 17.76
C GLY A 72 -12.23 -11.46 18.13
N TYR A 73 -11.55 -11.02 19.20
CA TYR A 73 -11.52 -9.64 19.64
C TYR A 73 -10.50 -8.83 18.84
N PRO A 74 -10.79 -7.54 18.57
CA PRO A 74 -9.80 -6.66 18.00
C PRO A 74 -8.69 -6.44 19.03
N PRO A 75 -7.42 -6.82 18.74
CA PRO A 75 -6.32 -6.57 19.67
C PRO A 75 -6.08 -5.05 19.80
N LEU A 76 -6.49 -4.28 18.78
CA LEU A 76 -6.45 -2.83 18.82
C LEU A 76 -7.56 -2.23 17.96
N HIS A 77 -8.34 -1.32 18.54
CA HIS A 77 -9.33 -0.54 17.81
C HIS A 77 -8.76 0.84 17.46
N VAL A 78 -8.60 1.10 16.15
CA VAL A 78 -8.02 2.36 15.64
C VAL A 78 -9.02 3.06 14.72
N GLY A 79 -9.96 3.80 15.31
CA GLY A 79 -10.83 4.76 14.61
C GLY A 79 -11.44 4.26 13.28
N PRO A 80 -11.81 5.18 12.38
CA PRO A 80 -12.14 4.80 11.02
C PRO A 80 -10.85 4.53 10.23
N ALA A 81 -10.42 3.26 10.19
CA ALA A 81 -9.23 2.84 9.46
C ALA A 81 -9.59 2.27 8.08
N GLY A 82 -8.93 2.75 7.02
CA GLY A 82 -8.89 2.07 5.72
C GLY A 82 -8.22 0.69 5.79
N LEU A 83 -8.35 -0.11 4.72
CA LEU A 83 -7.77 -1.46 4.66
C LEU A 83 -6.25 -1.45 4.83
N GLY A 84 -5.56 -0.48 4.19
CA GLY A 84 -4.11 -0.33 4.29
C GLY A 84 -3.64 -0.13 5.73
N HIS A 85 -4.34 0.71 6.49
CA HIS A 85 -4.05 0.95 7.90
C HIS A 85 -4.22 -0.32 8.75
N ALA A 86 -5.23 -1.14 8.48
CA ALA A 86 -5.41 -2.40 9.20
C ALA A 86 -4.30 -3.42 8.88
N ARG A 87 -3.85 -3.50 7.62
CA ARG A 87 -2.71 -4.34 7.21
C ARG A 87 -1.41 -3.88 7.87
N GLU A 88 -1.13 -2.57 7.86
CA GLU A 88 0.05 -2.00 8.52
C GLU A 88 0.02 -2.20 10.03
N LEU A 89 -1.15 -2.07 10.65
CA LEU A 89 -1.34 -2.37 12.07
C LEU A 89 -0.92 -3.82 12.37
N ALA A 90 -1.39 -4.79 11.60
CA ALA A 90 -1.03 -6.19 11.80
C ALA A 90 0.49 -6.45 11.64
N ALA A 91 1.12 -5.80 10.66
CA ALA A 91 2.57 -5.88 10.45
C ALA A 91 3.34 -5.29 11.64
N LEU A 92 2.97 -4.09 12.11
CA LEU A 92 3.61 -3.45 13.27
C LEU A 92 3.41 -4.24 14.56
N LEU A 93 2.27 -4.91 14.73
CA LEU A 93 2.04 -5.81 15.87
C LEU A 93 2.95 -7.04 15.81
N GLY A 94 3.22 -7.59 14.62
CA GLY A 94 4.15 -8.70 14.43
C GLY A 94 5.59 -8.38 14.80
N GLU A 95 6.00 -7.12 14.64
CA GLU A 95 7.34 -6.64 15.00
C GLU A 95 7.58 -6.51 16.51
N LEU A 96 6.54 -6.64 17.33
CA LEU A 96 6.67 -6.53 18.79
C LEU A 96 7.29 -7.78 19.44
N GLY A 97 7.53 -8.85 18.66
CA GLY A 97 8.03 -10.13 19.20
C GLY A 97 7.04 -10.84 20.12
N ILE A 98 5.77 -10.46 20.07
CA ILE A 98 4.68 -11.08 20.82
C ILE A 98 4.16 -12.25 19.99
N ASP A 99 4.03 -13.41 20.64
CA ASP A 99 3.38 -14.57 20.05
C ASP A 99 1.86 -14.39 20.07
N TRP A 100 1.33 -13.82 18.99
CA TRP A 100 -0.11 -13.62 18.78
C TRP A 100 -0.87 -14.92 18.49
N THR A 101 -0.21 -16.09 18.51
CA THR A 101 -0.90 -17.38 18.45
C THR A 101 -1.43 -17.83 19.81
N GLN A 102 -1.01 -17.16 20.89
CA GLN A 102 -1.39 -17.53 22.24
C GLN A 102 -2.84 -17.15 22.59
N PRO A 103 -3.50 -17.93 23.46
CA PRO A 103 -4.77 -17.56 24.06
C PRO A 103 -4.76 -16.17 24.75
N ALA A 104 -5.92 -15.50 24.79
CA ALA A 104 -6.01 -14.13 25.27
C ALA A 104 -5.64 -13.95 26.77
N ASP A 105 -5.86 -14.97 27.59
CA ASP A 105 -5.47 -15.04 28.99
C ASP A 105 -3.95 -15.13 29.19
N ALA A 106 -3.24 -15.89 28.34
CA ALA A 106 -1.79 -15.91 28.31
C ALA A 106 -1.22 -14.53 27.93
N LEU A 107 -1.76 -13.89 26.89
CA LEU A 107 -1.39 -12.53 26.50
C LEU A 107 -1.67 -11.51 27.61
N ALA A 108 -2.76 -11.68 28.37
CA ALA A 108 -3.12 -10.81 29.48
C ALA A 108 -2.15 -10.90 30.67
N THR A 109 -1.39 -11.98 30.78
CA THR A 109 -0.40 -12.17 31.85
C THR A 109 0.84 -11.28 31.66
N HIS A 110 1.21 -10.97 30.42
CA HIS A 110 2.34 -10.09 30.06
C HIS A 110 1.99 -8.58 30.07
N ASN A 111 1.03 -8.21 30.92
CA ASN A 111 0.13 -7.08 30.76
C ASN A 111 0.78 -5.69 30.59
N PRO A 112 1.81 -5.28 31.37
CA PRO A 112 2.31 -3.90 31.31
C PRO A 112 3.11 -3.62 30.04
N VAL A 113 4.00 -4.55 29.66
CA VAL A 113 4.88 -4.41 28.50
C VAL A 113 4.07 -4.47 27.21
N VAL A 114 3.16 -5.44 27.11
CA VAL A 114 2.25 -5.61 25.97
C VAL A 114 1.35 -4.39 25.81
N ARG A 115 0.72 -3.89 26.89
CA ARG A 115 -0.11 -2.67 26.82
C ARG A 115 0.67 -1.46 26.35
N GLY A 116 1.87 -1.25 26.87
CA GLY A 116 2.72 -0.12 26.47
C GLY A 116 3.09 -0.18 24.98
N ALA A 117 3.46 -1.37 24.48
CA ALA A 117 3.78 -1.59 23.07
C ALA A 117 2.56 -1.40 22.15
N LEU A 118 1.41 -1.97 22.53
CA LEU A 118 0.14 -1.80 21.83
C LEU A 118 -0.26 -0.33 21.72
N GLN A 119 -0.12 0.44 22.81
CA GLN A 119 -0.46 1.85 22.80
C GLN A 119 0.47 2.66 21.88
N ARG A 120 1.77 2.33 21.80
CA ARG A 120 2.69 2.98 20.84
C ARG A 120 2.29 2.71 19.39
N VAL A 121 1.97 1.46 19.07
CA VAL A 121 1.49 1.09 17.72
C VAL A 121 0.18 1.82 17.41
N ARG A 122 -0.73 1.92 18.39
CA ARG A 122 -1.97 2.66 18.28
C ARG A 122 -1.77 4.11 17.91
N THR A 123 -0.93 4.82 18.65
CA THR A 123 -0.69 6.24 18.41
C THR A 123 -0.11 6.47 17.02
N ARG A 124 0.81 5.59 16.55
CA ARG A 124 1.37 5.68 15.19
C ARG A 124 0.30 5.48 14.11
N ILE A 125 -0.54 4.46 14.23
CA ILE A 125 -1.62 4.21 13.25
C ILE A 125 -2.68 5.31 13.31
N GLN A 126 -3.05 5.81 14.49
CA GLN A 126 -4.02 6.90 14.63
C GLN A 126 -3.57 8.16 13.90
N HIS A 127 -2.29 8.51 14.03
CA HIS A 127 -1.70 9.65 13.32
C HIS A 127 -1.70 9.44 11.79
N ALA A 128 -1.39 8.22 11.34
CA ALA A 128 -1.41 7.87 9.93
C ALA A 128 -2.84 7.94 9.35
N VAL A 129 -3.82 7.43 10.09
CA VAL A 129 -5.26 7.50 9.77
C VAL A 129 -5.74 8.95 9.66
N SER A 130 -5.39 9.83 10.61
CA SER A 130 -5.80 11.24 10.53
C SER A 130 -5.25 11.98 9.31
N GLU A 131 -4.14 11.48 8.74
CA GLU A 131 -3.49 12.05 7.55
C GLU A 131 -3.80 11.24 6.27
N ASN A 132 -4.66 10.22 6.40
CA ASN A 132 -5.00 9.25 5.35
C ASN A 132 -3.78 8.62 4.66
N ARG A 133 -2.69 8.37 5.37
CA ARG A 133 -1.43 7.92 4.75
C ARG A 133 -0.89 6.63 5.37
N PRO A 134 0.01 5.91 4.69
CA PRO A 134 0.80 4.87 5.31
C PRO A 134 1.58 5.37 6.55
N VAL A 135 1.79 4.48 7.53
CA VAL A 135 2.70 4.72 8.65
C VAL A 135 4.13 4.81 8.15
N ARG A 136 4.51 3.92 7.23
CA ARG A 136 5.84 3.89 6.61
C ARG A 136 5.77 4.52 5.24
N LEU A 137 6.69 5.44 4.95
CA LEU A 137 6.77 6.07 3.64
C LEU A 137 8.14 5.78 3.03
N ALA A 138 8.14 5.31 1.79
CA ALA A 138 9.31 5.27 0.94
C ALA A 138 9.42 6.58 0.17
N ARG A 139 10.64 7.02 -0.14
CA ARG A 139 10.87 8.22 -0.95
C ARG A 139 10.28 8.01 -2.35
N SER A 140 9.45 8.95 -2.80
CA SER A 140 8.80 8.86 -4.11
C SER A 140 9.71 9.19 -5.28
N TRP A 141 10.65 10.11 -5.10
CA TRP A 141 11.56 10.51 -6.16
C TRP A 141 12.75 9.56 -6.24
N CYS A 142 12.83 8.84 -7.35
CA CYS A 142 13.95 7.97 -7.68
C CYS A 142 14.65 8.49 -8.93
N GLU A 143 15.95 8.30 -9.00
CA GLU A 143 16.69 8.49 -10.24
C GLU A 143 16.28 7.38 -11.20
N ALA A 144 15.88 7.77 -12.41
CA ALA A 144 15.47 6.85 -13.46
C ALA A 144 16.66 6.49 -14.32
N THR A 145 16.64 5.28 -14.87
CA THR A 145 17.55 4.88 -15.93
C THR A 145 17.38 5.84 -17.11
N PRO A 146 18.45 6.52 -17.57
CA PRO A 146 18.34 7.45 -18.69
C PRO A 146 17.87 6.72 -19.96
N PRO A 147 16.91 7.29 -20.73
CA PRO A 147 16.42 6.72 -21.96
C PRO A 147 17.50 6.73 -23.05
N TYR A 148 17.29 5.88 -24.04
CA TYR A 148 17.99 5.96 -25.31
C TYR A 148 17.36 7.05 -26.15
N TRP A 149 18.15 7.66 -27.02
CA TRP A 149 17.63 8.61 -27.99
C TRP A 149 18.08 8.20 -29.39
N VAL A 150 17.24 8.52 -30.38
CA VAL A 150 17.55 8.33 -31.79
C VAL A 150 17.51 9.69 -32.48
N GLY A 151 18.59 10.04 -33.17
CA GLY A 151 18.72 11.34 -33.83
C GLY A 151 19.80 11.37 -34.89
N GLY A 152 19.73 12.39 -35.76
CA GLY A 152 20.77 12.70 -36.75
C GLY A 152 21.82 13.68 -36.19
N PRO A 153 22.98 13.83 -36.87
CA PRO A 153 24.03 14.76 -36.46
C PRO A 153 23.58 16.23 -36.41
N ASP A 154 22.52 16.59 -37.14
CA ASP A 154 21.96 17.94 -37.23
C ASP A 154 20.50 18.05 -36.73
N ALA A 155 19.98 16.99 -36.08
CA ALA A 155 18.56 16.95 -35.68
C ALA A 155 18.33 17.68 -34.34
N ASN A 156 17.42 18.65 -34.34
CA ASN A 156 16.89 19.26 -33.12
C ASN A 156 15.84 18.37 -32.42
N ASP A 157 15.25 17.42 -33.17
CA ASP A 157 14.25 16.49 -32.65
C ASP A 157 14.91 15.13 -32.40
N THR A 158 15.03 14.76 -31.14
CA THR A 158 15.47 13.43 -30.70
C THR A 158 14.30 12.69 -30.09
N GLU A 159 14.00 11.51 -30.59
CA GLU A 159 12.96 10.66 -30.01
C GLU A 159 13.57 9.78 -28.91
N LEU A 160 12.84 9.62 -27.80
CA LEU A 160 13.31 8.92 -26.60
C LEU A 160 12.70 7.53 -26.48
N PHE A 161 13.52 6.57 -26.07
CA PHE A 161 13.16 5.15 -26.01
C PHE A 161 13.60 4.52 -24.68
N PRO A 162 12.80 3.61 -24.11
CA PRO A 162 13.09 2.95 -22.84
C PRO A 162 14.32 2.04 -22.91
N THR A 163 14.54 1.41 -24.06
CA THR A 163 15.56 0.37 -24.23
C THR A 163 16.37 0.59 -25.50
N PHE A 164 17.58 0.01 -25.52
CA PHE A 164 18.41 0.01 -26.72
C PHE A 164 17.73 -0.71 -27.87
N GLY A 165 17.04 -1.84 -27.61
CA GLY A 165 16.36 -2.63 -28.63
C GLY A 165 15.29 -1.80 -29.35
N THR A 166 14.40 -1.16 -28.60
CA THR A 166 13.35 -0.29 -29.15
C THR A 166 13.93 0.91 -29.93
N ALA A 167 15.05 1.48 -29.45
CA ALA A 167 15.73 2.56 -30.15
C ALA A 167 16.39 2.08 -31.45
N ALA A 168 17.00 0.90 -31.43
CA ALA A 168 17.66 0.30 -32.59
C ALA A 168 16.64 -0.09 -33.66
N ASP A 169 15.51 -0.68 -33.27
CA ASP A 169 14.41 -1.04 -34.18
C ASP A 169 13.87 0.22 -34.86
N PHE A 170 13.58 1.28 -34.09
CA PHE A 170 13.17 2.56 -34.65
C PHE A 170 14.22 3.16 -35.60
N ALA A 171 15.50 3.12 -35.23
CA ALA A 171 16.58 3.63 -36.07
C ALA A 171 16.71 2.87 -37.41
N LEU A 172 16.43 1.56 -37.43
CA LEU A 172 16.43 0.75 -38.65
C LEU A 172 15.21 1.05 -39.54
N ASP A 173 14.06 1.31 -38.93
CA ASP A 173 12.83 1.65 -39.65
C ASP A 173 12.83 3.08 -40.18
N THR A 174 13.65 3.96 -39.60
CA THR A 174 13.82 5.32 -40.08
C THR A 174 14.61 5.30 -41.39
N ALA A 175 13.98 5.65 -42.52
CA ALA A 175 14.59 5.69 -43.86
C ALA A 175 15.72 6.74 -44.03
N ALA A 176 16.26 7.28 -42.93
CA ALA A 176 17.33 8.25 -42.92
C ALA A 176 18.69 7.56 -43.10
N THR A 177 19.57 8.18 -43.89
CA THR A 177 20.88 7.63 -44.26
C THR A 177 21.93 7.72 -43.16
N SER A 178 21.71 8.52 -42.12
CA SER A 178 22.59 8.61 -40.96
C SER A 178 21.78 8.84 -39.68
N VAL A 179 21.69 7.80 -38.86
CA VAL A 179 21.02 7.85 -37.56
C VAL A 179 22.00 7.35 -36.50
N VAL A 180 22.00 8.02 -35.35
CA VAL A 180 22.78 7.63 -34.18
C VAL A 180 21.82 7.21 -33.08
N VAL A 181 22.11 6.06 -32.45
CA VAL A 181 21.46 5.64 -31.22
C VAL A 181 22.40 5.99 -30.07
N GLY A 182 21.95 6.89 -29.20
CA GLY A 182 22.70 7.33 -28.03
C GLY A 182 21.94 7.03 -26.74
N ARG A 183 22.61 7.26 -25.61
CA ARG A 183 21.97 7.30 -24.29
C ARG A 183 21.99 8.73 -23.80
N SER A 184 20.89 9.19 -23.20
CA SER A 184 20.85 10.53 -22.61
C SER A 184 21.86 10.62 -21.46
N ASP A 185 22.58 11.74 -21.41
CA ASP A 185 23.51 12.11 -20.34
C ASP A 185 22.83 12.92 -19.22
N LEU A 186 21.56 13.28 -19.42
CA LEU A 186 20.77 13.99 -18.43
C LEU A 186 20.38 13.07 -17.26
N VAL A 187 20.17 13.68 -16.09
CA VAL A 187 19.59 12.98 -14.93
C VAL A 187 18.08 12.96 -15.08
N TRP A 188 17.52 11.76 -15.15
CA TRP A 188 16.09 11.56 -15.28
C TRP A 188 15.49 11.20 -13.93
N TRP A 189 14.29 11.70 -13.67
CA TRP A 189 13.57 11.41 -12.44
C TRP A 189 12.33 10.60 -12.74
N GLN A 190 12.04 9.67 -11.85
CA GLN A 190 10.79 8.92 -11.85
C GLN A 190 10.07 9.15 -10.52
N LEU A 191 8.75 9.35 -10.60
CA LEU A 191 7.89 9.40 -9.43
C LEU A 191 7.31 8.01 -9.15
N ARG A 192 7.55 7.50 -7.94
CA ARG A 192 7.02 6.23 -7.44
C ARG A 192 6.10 6.45 -6.25
N CYS A 193 5.16 5.54 -6.06
CA CYS A 193 4.27 5.59 -4.91
C CYS A 193 5.07 5.43 -3.59
N ALA A 194 4.78 6.27 -2.61
CA ALA A 194 5.42 6.24 -1.29
C ALA A 194 4.92 5.10 -0.41
N ALA A 195 3.83 4.42 -0.79
CA ALA A 195 3.35 3.26 -0.05
C ALA A 195 4.37 2.11 -0.17
N PRO A 196 4.80 1.50 0.94
CA PRO A 196 5.69 0.35 0.91
C PRO A 196 5.08 -0.77 0.06
N ASP A 197 5.91 -1.48 -0.69
CA ASP A 197 5.53 -2.56 -1.60
C ASP A 197 4.66 -2.15 -2.80
N CYS A 198 4.26 -0.88 -2.93
CA CYS A 198 3.63 -0.38 -4.14
C CYS A 198 4.71 -0.08 -5.20
N ARG A 199 4.56 -0.70 -6.36
CA ARG A 199 5.44 -0.49 -7.52
C ARG A 199 4.82 0.45 -8.56
N ALA A 200 3.77 1.18 -8.20
CA ALA A 200 3.18 2.14 -9.13
C ALA A 200 4.16 3.28 -9.39
N GLU A 201 4.39 3.54 -10.67
CA GLU A 201 5.23 4.59 -11.20
C GLU A 201 4.32 5.54 -11.99
N LEU A 202 4.60 6.84 -11.95
CA LEU A 202 3.93 7.80 -12.82
C LEU A 202 4.41 7.52 -14.25
N THR A 203 3.49 7.05 -15.09
CA THR A 203 3.59 6.73 -16.54
C THR A 203 4.95 6.23 -17.04
N GLU A 204 4.98 4.99 -17.53
CA GLU A 204 6.19 4.29 -18.03
C GLU A 204 6.89 5.02 -19.19
N ASP A 205 6.21 5.96 -19.87
CA ASP A 205 6.67 6.66 -21.08
C ASP A 205 7.15 8.10 -20.83
N GLU A 206 6.95 8.65 -19.63
CA GLU A 206 7.29 10.03 -19.32
C GLU A 206 8.54 10.07 -18.44
N TRP A 207 9.70 9.81 -19.03
CA TRP A 207 10.94 10.27 -18.42
C TRP A 207 10.88 11.79 -18.38
N LEU A 208 11.02 12.37 -17.18
CA LEU A 208 10.98 13.81 -17.01
C LEU A 208 12.32 14.31 -16.45
N PRO A 209 12.99 15.27 -17.12
CA PRO A 209 14.26 15.82 -16.64
C PRO A 209 14.04 16.74 -15.42
N HIS A 210 12.80 17.17 -15.18
CA HIS A 210 12.43 18.08 -14.10
C HIS A 210 11.34 17.51 -13.21
N ARG A 211 11.57 17.53 -11.89
CA ARG A 211 10.58 17.08 -10.89
C ARG A 211 9.32 17.95 -10.83
N GLY A 212 9.39 19.19 -11.33
CA GLY A 212 8.25 20.12 -11.37
C GLY A 212 7.15 19.61 -12.29
N ASP A 213 7.52 19.32 -13.54
CA ASP A 213 6.62 18.82 -14.58
C ASP A 213 5.97 17.49 -14.16
N ALA A 214 6.78 16.59 -13.59
CA ALA A 214 6.31 15.32 -13.04
C ALA A 214 5.29 15.51 -11.90
N ALA A 215 5.43 16.55 -11.08
CA ALA A 215 4.47 16.84 -10.02
C ALA A 215 3.13 17.37 -10.58
N ASP A 216 3.15 18.10 -11.69
CA ASP A 216 1.94 18.61 -12.34
C ASP A 216 1.17 17.48 -13.03
N ILE A 217 1.87 16.60 -13.75
CA ILE A 217 1.30 15.37 -14.33
C ILE A 217 0.72 14.49 -13.22
N ALA A 218 1.47 14.24 -12.15
CA ALA A 218 0.99 13.43 -11.03
C ALA A 218 -0.33 13.93 -10.45
N ARG A 219 -0.49 15.25 -10.30
CA ARG A 219 -1.77 15.83 -9.86
C ARG A 219 -2.88 15.59 -10.87
N GLY A 220 -2.59 15.74 -12.17
CA GLY A 220 -3.52 15.44 -13.25
C GLY A 220 -4.01 13.99 -13.24
N GLU A 221 -3.13 13.05 -12.89
CA GLU A 221 -3.46 11.62 -12.75
C GLU A 221 -4.07 11.24 -11.39
N GLY A 222 -4.35 12.22 -10.53
CA GLY A 222 -4.98 12.00 -9.22
C GLY A 222 -4.04 11.44 -8.15
N TRP A 223 -2.72 11.52 -8.34
CA TRP A 223 -1.78 11.27 -7.25
C TRP A 223 -1.91 12.36 -6.18
N ARG A 224 -1.74 11.96 -4.92
CA ARG A 224 -1.81 12.87 -3.78
C ARG A 224 -0.43 13.08 -3.18
N ARG A 225 -0.04 14.34 -3.10
CA ARG A 225 1.16 14.76 -2.37
C ARG A 225 0.91 14.71 -0.87
N LEU A 226 1.76 13.98 -0.14
CA LEU A 226 1.77 13.97 1.33
C LEU A 226 2.78 14.97 1.89
N SER A 227 3.92 15.13 1.21
CA SER A 227 4.98 16.07 1.57
C SER A 227 5.84 16.37 0.33
N ALA A 228 6.96 17.09 0.48
CA ALA A 228 7.88 17.33 -0.65
C ALA A 228 8.51 16.06 -1.24
N GLN A 229 8.63 14.99 -0.44
CA GLN A 229 9.33 13.77 -0.84
C GLN A 229 8.41 12.56 -1.04
N HIS A 230 7.11 12.70 -0.75
CA HIS A 230 6.18 11.57 -0.64
C HIS A 230 4.88 11.87 -1.38
N TRP A 231 4.54 10.98 -2.30
CA TRP A 231 3.34 10.98 -3.12
C TRP A 231 2.70 9.61 -3.09
N LEU A 232 1.37 9.56 -3.09
CA LEU A 232 0.62 8.31 -3.19
C LEU A 232 -0.12 8.25 -4.51
N CYS A 233 -0.08 7.08 -5.17
CA CYS A 233 -0.89 6.83 -6.35
C CYS A 233 -2.38 6.68 -6.00
N PRO A 234 -3.29 6.85 -6.98
CA PRO A 234 -4.74 6.74 -6.78
C PRO A 234 -5.17 5.43 -6.08
N THR A 235 -4.58 4.31 -6.49
CA THR A 235 -4.87 2.99 -5.91
C THR A 235 -4.55 2.93 -4.42
N CYS A 236 -3.37 3.42 -4.02
CA CYS A 236 -3.00 3.44 -2.60
C CYS A 236 -3.84 4.45 -1.81
N ILE A 237 -4.20 5.60 -2.38
CA ILE A 237 -5.09 6.56 -1.70
C ILE A 237 -6.40 5.87 -1.31
N ALA A 238 -7.02 5.13 -2.23
CA ALA A 238 -8.26 4.41 -1.96
C ALA A 238 -8.11 3.36 -0.85
N VAL A 239 -6.97 2.66 -0.79
CA VAL A 239 -6.71 1.63 0.23
C VAL A 239 -6.53 2.22 1.63
N PHE A 240 -5.93 3.41 1.75
CA PHE A 240 -5.71 4.07 3.05
C PHE A 240 -6.89 4.96 3.47
N THR A 241 -7.74 5.38 2.54
CA THR A 241 -8.92 6.19 2.88
C THR A 241 -10.06 5.29 3.37
N PRO A 242 -10.68 5.56 4.54
CA PRO A 242 -11.89 4.86 4.96
C PRO A 242 -13.01 5.05 3.93
N VAL A 243 -13.77 3.99 3.66
CA VAL A 243 -14.94 4.11 2.77
C VAL A 243 -16.07 4.71 3.59
N CYS A 244 -16.56 5.91 3.28
CA CYS A 244 -17.79 6.39 3.91
C CYS A 244 -18.97 5.53 3.42
N PRO A 245 -19.71 4.85 4.31
CA PRO A 245 -20.89 4.06 3.94
C PRO A 245 -22.10 4.94 3.59
#